data_AF-A0A4Y8BZ27-F1
#
_entry.id   AF-A0A4Y8BZ27-F1
#
_cell.length_a   1.000
_cell.length_b   1.000
_cell.length_c   1.000
_cell.angle_alpha   90.00
_cell.angle_beta   90.00
_cell.angle_gamma   90.00
#
_symmetry.space_group_name_H-M   'P 1'
#
loop_
_entity.id
_entity.type
_entity.pdbx_description
1 polymer ?
#
loop_
_entity_poly.entity_id
_entity_poly.type
_entity_poly.pdbx_seq_one_letter_code
_entity_poly.pdbx_strand_id
1 'polypeptide(L)' 'ANPIIVQKEKLFVVNLGNQALAKGGSGDVLSGMIAAHLGFGFSALEAAKNATLAHGLVAKKYKFNKNSFDALK' A
#
# COMPACT_ATOMS: atom_id res chain seq x y z
N ALA A 1 -3.27 9.83 -6.58
CA ALA A 1 -4.09 8.86 -7.34
C ALA A 1 -4.47 7.71 -6.43
N ASN A 2 -5.62 7.06 -6.65
CA ASN A 2 -6.03 5.90 -5.87
C ASN A 2 -5.43 4.63 -6.49
N PRO A 3 -4.84 3.72 -5.69
CA PRO A 3 -4.42 2.41 -6.18
C PRO A 3 -5.61 1.60 -6.71
N ILE A 4 -5.38 0.89 -7.81
CA ILE A 4 -6.35 -0.01 -8.44
C ILE A 4 -5.73 -1.41 -8.49
N ILE A 5 -6.49 -2.40 -8.01
CA ILE A 5 -6.11 -3.81 -8.08
C ILE A 5 -7.07 -4.49 -9.03
N VAL A 6 -6.54 -5.17 -10.04
CA VAL A 6 -7.34 -5.91 -11.02
C VAL A 6 -6.92 -7.38 -11.00
N GLN A 7 -7.89 -8.27 -10.95
CA GLN A 7 -7.65 -9.70 -11.17
C GLN A 7 -8.84 -10.30 -11.92
N LYS A 8 -8.58 -10.86 -13.11
CA LYS A 8 -9.62 -11.35 -14.03
C LYS A 8 -10.64 -10.21 -14.30
N GLU A 9 -11.92 -10.45 -14.06
CA GLU A 9 -13.02 -9.51 -14.27
C GLU A 9 -13.30 -8.63 -13.03
N LYS A 10 -12.51 -8.76 -11.96
CA LYS A 10 -12.72 -8.03 -10.71
C LYS A 10 -11.78 -6.83 -10.61
N LEU A 11 -12.34 -5.68 -10.27
CA LEU A 11 -11.62 -4.43 -10.03
C LEU A 11 -11.88 -3.95 -8.60
N PHE A 12 -10.82 -3.57 -7.90
CA PHE A 12 -10.87 -3.04 -6.54
C PHE A 12 -10.15 -1.69 -6.50
N VAL A 13 -10.80 -0.68 -5.93
CA VAL A 13 -10.23 0.66 -5.74
C VAL A 13 -9.94 0.87 -4.26
N VAL A 14 -8.72 1.26 -3.93
CA VAL A 14 -8.33 1.60 -2.56
C VAL A 14 -8.38 3.12 -2.40
N ASN A 15 -9.37 3.62 -1.67
CA ASN A 15 -9.62 5.06 -1.49
C ASN A 15 -8.90 5.68 -0.27
N LEU A 16 -7.87 5.00 0.26
CA LEU A 16 -7.15 5.43 1.46
C LEU A 16 -5.77 6.03 1.18
N GLY A 17 -5.32 6.03 -0.08
CA GLY A 17 -4.05 6.66 -0.48
C GLY A 17 -4.11 8.18 -0.33
N ASN A 18 -2.99 8.81 0.03
CA ASN A 18 -2.85 10.26 0.12
C ASN A 18 -1.50 10.74 -0.43
N GLN A 19 -1.27 12.06 -0.42
CA GLN A 19 -0.05 12.68 -0.97
C GLN A 19 1.24 12.26 -0.24
N ALA A 20 1.18 11.77 0.99
CA ALA A 20 2.37 11.31 1.72
C ALA A 20 3.03 10.11 1.03
N LEU A 21 2.27 9.32 0.26
CA LEU A 21 2.80 8.22 -0.56
C LEU A 21 3.45 8.67 -1.86
N ALA A 22 3.35 9.94 -2.26
CA ALA A 22 3.99 10.44 -3.49
C ALA A 22 5.48 10.75 -3.26
N LYS A 23 6.23 9.72 -2.86
CA LYS A 23 7.66 9.78 -2.51
C LYS A 23 8.40 8.58 -3.08
N GLY A 24 9.67 8.80 -3.46
CA GLY A 24 10.57 7.70 -3.82
C GLY A 24 10.67 6.70 -2.67
N GLY A 25 10.66 5.41 -2.97
CA GLY A 25 10.69 4.33 -1.98
C GLY A 25 9.32 3.84 -1.49
N SER A 26 8.24 4.62 -1.62
CA SER A 26 6.89 4.18 -1.22
C SER A 26 6.41 2.92 -1.97
N GLY A 27 6.77 2.81 -3.26
CA GLY A 27 6.50 1.63 -4.09
C GLY A 27 7.30 0.41 -3.66
N ASP A 28 8.53 0.59 -3.18
CA ASP A 28 9.39 -0.48 -2.69
C ASP A 28 8.82 -1.07 -1.39
N VAL A 29 8.35 -0.20 -0.48
CA VAL A 29 7.65 -0.61 0.74
C VAL A 29 6.39 -1.40 0.39
N LEU A 30 5.54 -0.91 -0.52
CA LEU A 30 4.34 -1.63 -0.95
C LEU A 30 4.68 -3.00 -1.55
N SER A 31 5.72 -3.08 -2.37
CA SER A 31 6.17 -4.33 -2.99
C SER A 31 6.66 -5.33 -1.93
N GLY A 32 7.43 -4.87 -0.95
CA GLY A 32 7.84 -5.68 0.20
C GLY A 32 6.67 -6.19 1.03
N MET A 33 5.65 -5.35 1.26
CA MET A 33 4.43 -5.77 1.96
C MET A 33 3.67 -6.85 1.19
N ILE A 34 3.54 -6.73 -0.13
CA ILE A 34 2.91 -7.75 -0.97
C ILE A 34 3.72 -9.06 -0.91
N ALA A 35 5.03 -8.98 -1.07
CA ALA A 35 5.92 -10.14 -1.00
C ALA A 35 5.85 -10.85 0.35
N ALA A 36 5.80 -10.11 1.46
CA ALA A 36 5.62 -10.69 2.79
C ALA A 36 4.30 -11.46 2.93
N HIS A 37 3.19 -10.91 2.41
CA HIS A 37 1.89 -11.60 2.43
C HIS A 37 1.91 -12.85 1.55
N LEU A 38 2.55 -12.80 0.37
CA LEU A 38 2.74 -13.99 -0.46
C LEU A 38 3.55 -15.07 0.27
N GLY A 39 4.60 -14.68 0.99
CA GLY A 39 5.43 -15.59 1.80
C GLY A 39 4.68 -16.26 2.93
N PHE A 40 3.66 -15.60 3.49
CA PHE A 40 2.75 -16.20 4.49
C PHE A 40 1.66 -17.11 3.88
N GLY A 41 1.62 -17.28 2.56
CA GLY A 41 0.67 -18.17 1.88
C GLY A 41 -0.66 -17.54 1.51
N PHE A 42 -0.79 -16.21 1.57
CA PHE A 42 -1.97 -15.52 1.03
C PHE A 42 -2.04 -15.69 -0.48
N SER A 43 -3.25 -15.75 -1.04
CA SER A 43 -3.42 -15.66 -2.49
C SER A 43 -2.92 -14.31 -3.01
N ALA A 44 -2.52 -14.24 -4.28
CA ALA A 44 -2.04 -12.99 -4.88
C ALA A 44 -3.05 -11.83 -4.76
N LEU A 45 -4.35 -12.13 -4.83
CA LEU A 45 -5.39 -11.12 -4.68
C LEU A 45 -5.49 -10.63 -3.22
N GLU A 46 -5.44 -11.54 -2.25
CA GLU A 46 -5.48 -11.18 -0.83
C GLU A 46 -4.23 -10.42 -0.41
N ALA A 47 -3.06 -10.86 -0.86
CA ALA A 47 -1.80 -10.17 -0.64
C ALA A 47 -1.85 -8.73 -1.18
N ALA A 48 -2.29 -8.54 -2.43
CA ALA A 48 -2.43 -7.22 -3.01
C ALA A 48 -3.45 -6.34 -2.26
N LYS A 49 -4.62 -6.89 -1.91
CA LYS A 49 -5.67 -6.15 -1.19
C LYS A 49 -5.21 -5.72 0.20
N ASN A 50 -4.67 -6.66 0.98
CA ASN A 50 -4.25 -6.41 2.36
C ASN A 50 -3.07 -5.45 2.42
N ALA A 51 -2.04 -5.67 1.58
CA ALA A 51 -0.88 -4.80 1.53
C ALA A 51 -1.24 -3.37 1.11
N THR A 52 -2.05 -3.21 0.05
CA THR A 52 -2.44 -1.87 -0.44
C THR A 52 -3.33 -1.14 0.56
N LEU A 53 -4.23 -1.86 1.24
CA LEU A 53 -5.07 -1.30 2.30
C LEU A 53 -4.23 -0.85 3.50
N ALA A 54 -3.32 -1.71 3.98
CA ALA A 54 -2.43 -1.40 5.07
C ALA A 54 -1.51 -0.22 4.74
N HIS A 55 -0.93 -0.19 3.54
CA HIS A 55 -0.08 0.90 3.05
C HIS A 55 -0.82 2.25 3.06
N GLY A 56 -2.06 2.28 2.57
CA GLY A 56 -2.91 3.48 2.63
C GLY A 56 -3.32 3.87 4.06
N LEU A 57 -3.59 2.91 4.94
CA LEU A 57 -3.93 3.19 6.34
C LEU A 57 -2.76 3.81 7.11
N VAL A 58 -1.54 3.29 6.93
CA VAL A 58 -0.33 3.88 7.53
C VAL A 58 -0.13 5.29 6.97
N ALA A 59 -0.32 5.47 5.65
CA ALA A 59 -0.27 6.79 5.03
C ALA A 59 -1.23 7.80 5.66
N LYS A 60 -2.45 7.38 5.97
CA LYS A 60 -3.47 8.23 6.59
C LYS A 60 -3.19 8.53 8.06
N LYS A 61 -2.57 7.61 8.78
CA LYS A 61 -2.21 7.78 10.20
C LYS A 61 -0.94 8.59 10.39
N TYR A 62 -0.08 8.71 9.38
CA TYR A 62 1.14 9.49 9.46
C TYR A 62 0.85 10.98 9.58
N LYS A 63 1.19 11.58 10.72
CA LYS A 63 0.90 13.00 11.05
C LYS A 63 2.14 13.88 11.19
N PHE A 64 3.34 13.30 11.20
CA PHE A 64 4.57 14.02 11.54
C PHE A 64 5.00 15.00 10.45
N ASN A 65 5.02 14.57 9.20
CA ASN A 65 5.36 15.42 8.07
C ASN A 65 4.51 15.07 6.85
N LYS A 66 3.65 15.99 6.42
CA LYS A 66 2.82 15.80 5.23
C LYS A 66 3.65 15.53 3.97
N ASN A 67 4.94 15.91 3.99
CA ASN A 67 5.86 15.84 2.87
C ASN A 67 6.97 14.77 3.00
N SER A 68 7.02 13.97 4.07
CA SER A 68 7.99 12.87 4.18
C SER A 68 7.36 11.63 4.80
N PHE A 69 7.47 10.48 4.13
CA PHE A 69 7.11 9.19 4.70
C PHE A 69 8.41 8.54 5.20
N ASP A 70 8.83 8.88 6.40
CA ASP A 70 10.07 8.36 6.99
C ASP A 70 9.72 7.16 7.88
N ALA A 71 10.32 6.00 7.60
CA ALA A 71 10.07 4.76 8.33
C ALA A 71 10.82 4.70 9.68
N LEU A 72 11.74 5.65 9.92
CA LEU A 72 12.66 5.66 11.06
C LEU A 72 12.34 6.72 12.12
N LYS A 73 11.20 7.41 12.04
CA LYS A 73 10.79 8.41 13.04
C LYS A 73 9.32 8.32 13.44
#